data_AF-A0A949YIG5-F1
#
_entry.id   AF-A0A949YIG5-F1
#
_cell.length_a   1.000
_cell.length_b   1.000
_cell.length_c   1.000
_cell.angle_alpha   90.00
_cell.angle_beta   90.00
_cell.angle_gamma   90.00
#
_symmetry.space_group_name_H-M   'P 1'
#
loop_
_entity.id
_entity.type
_entity.pdbx_description
1 polymer ?
#
loop_
_entity_poly.entity_id
_entity_poly.type
_entity_poly.pdbx_seq_one_letter_code
_entity_poly.pdbx_strand_id
1 'polypeptide(L)'
;MDKAKLITRLMNTFLDELQEHVRVLNRESLALEKNPAEAERARRLQELLRTAHSLKGAARSVDISLIEDACHGLEDLLAGVRDNRVAFDSELFSLLFATADSLEEAGCACGSSGTSPTRRSARCCHGSRPPREFLHSGPSSRRRALLTQAFRLPVGMQARCRRHNGRLPKRPANCRRSA
;
A
#
# COMPACT_ATOMS: atom_id res chain seq x y z
N MET A 1 -15.07 19.94 -25.05
CA MET A 1 -15.44 19.15 -23.85
C MET A 1 -14.66 19.70 -22.68
N ASP A 2 -15.35 20.17 -21.64
CA ASP A 2 -14.71 20.79 -20.48
C ASP A 2 -14.00 19.73 -19.64
N LYS A 3 -12.67 19.81 -19.59
CA LYS A 3 -11.81 18.88 -18.82
C LYS A 3 -12.28 18.74 -17.36
N ALA A 4 -12.70 19.86 -16.74
CA ALA A 4 -13.22 19.88 -15.37
C ALA A 4 -14.46 18.98 -15.21
N LYS A 5 -15.40 19.04 -16.16
CA LYS A 5 -16.63 18.24 -16.12
C LYS A 5 -16.36 16.74 -16.27
N LEU A 6 -15.32 16.37 -17.03
CA LEU A 6 -14.88 14.98 -17.14
C LEU A 6 -14.29 14.47 -15.82
N ILE A 7 -13.41 15.25 -15.19
CA ILE A 7 -12.77 14.89 -13.92
C ILE A 7 -13.82 14.70 -12.81
N THR A 8 -14.80 15.61 -12.71
CA THR A 8 -15.89 15.49 -11.73
C THR A 8 -16.70 14.20 -11.94
N ARG A 9 -17.01 13.85 -13.20
CA ARG A 9 -17.74 12.61 -13.51
C ARG A 9 -16.92 11.37 -13.13
N LEU A 10 -15.63 11.36 -13.48
CA LEU A 10 -14.72 10.26 -13.15
C LEU A 10 -14.66 10.05 -11.62
N MET A 11 -14.56 11.15 -10.87
CA MET A 11 -14.52 11.11 -9.41
C MET A 11 -15.82 10.58 -8.81
N ASN A 12 -16.99 11.01 -9.30
CA ASN A 12 -18.25 10.51 -8.80
C ASN A 12 -18.41 9.00 -9.06
N THR A 13 -18.09 8.54 -10.27
CA THR A 13 -18.11 7.10 -10.60
C THR A 13 -17.15 6.32 -9.71
N PHE A 14 -15.95 6.85 -9.47
CA PHE A 14 -14.99 6.23 -8.56
C PHE A 14 -15.52 6.12 -7.13
N LEU A 15 -16.19 7.16 -6.60
CA LEU A 15 -16.75 7.13 -5.25
C LEU A 15 -17.87 6.08 -5.12
N ASP A 16 -18.69 5.92 -6.15
CA ASP A 16 -19.74 4.88 -6.18
C ASP A 16 -19.10 3.47 -6.22
N GLU A 17 -18.08 3.27 -7.05
CA GLU A 17 -17.32 2.00 -7.13
C GLU A 17 -16.61 1.67 -5.82
N LEU A 18 -15.99 2.67 -5.18
CA LEU A 18 -15.32 2.54 -3.88
C LEU A 18 -16.30 2.03 -2.82
N GLN A 19 -17.49 2.64 -2.72
CA GLN A 19 -18.50 2.20 -1.75
C GLN A 19 -18.94 0.76 -1.99
N GLU A 20 -19.14 0.36 -3.25
CA GLU A 20 -19.53 -1.02 -3.55
C GLU A 20 -18.41 -2.01 -3.23
N HIS A 21 -17.17 -1.67 -3.56
CA HIS A 21 -16.01 -2.49 -3.23
C HIS A 21 -15.80 -2.63 -1.72
N VAL A 22 -15.99 -1.58 -0.92
CA VAL A 22 -15.96 -1.65 0.55
C VAL A 22 -17.06 -2.57 1.09
N ARG A 23 -18.27 -2.54 0.52
CA ARG A 23 -19.35 -3.47 0.92
C ARG A 23 -19.00 -4.93 0.62
N VAL A 24 -18.39 -5.20 -0.53
CA VAL A 24 -17.90 -6.55 -0.88
C VAL A 24 -16.80 -6.97 0.10
N LEU A 25 -15.85 -6.08 0.40
CA LEU A 25 -14.76 -6.32 1.35
C LEU A 25 -15.29 -6.77 2.72
N ASN A 26 -16.25 -6.02 3.27
CA ASN A 26 -16.84 -6.33 4.57
C ASN A 26 -17.62 -7.66 4.56
N ARG A 27 -18.39 -7.91 3.50
CA ARG A 27 -19.19 -9.13 3.36
C ARG A 27 -18.32 -10.38 3.29
N GLU A 28 -17.28 -10.34 2.45
CA GLU A 28 -16.38 -11.49 2.27
C GLU A 28 -15.47 -11.69 3.48
N SER A 29 -15.03 -10.61 4.14
CA SER A 29 -14.27 -10.69 5.39
C SER A 29 -15.08 -11.34 6.51
N LEU A 30 -16.35 -10.96 6.67
CA LEU A 30 -17.26 -11.58 7.65
C LEU A 30 -17.54 -13.05 7.32
N ALA A 31 -17.68 -13.38 6.04
CA ALA A 31 -17.89 -14.76 5.62
C ALA A 31 -16.65 -15.63 5.83
N LEU A 32 -15.45 -15.06 5.70
CA LEU A 32 -14.18 -15.71 6.04
C LEU A 32 -14.01 -15.91 7.54
N GLU A 33 -14.47 -14.97 8.37
CA GLU A 33 -14.41 -15.05 9.83
C GLU A 33 -15.24 -16.22 10.38
N LYS A 34 -16.32 -16.62 9.69
CA LYS A 34 -17.14 -17.79 10.02
C LYS A 34 -16.43 -19.14 9.82
N ASN A 35 -15.14 -19.12 9.48
CA ASN A 35 -14.29 -20.28 9.25
C ASN A 35 -14.90 -21.28 8.24
N PRO A 36 -15.13 -20.84 6.98
CA PRO A 36 -15.74 -21.69 5.97
C PRO A 36 -14.79 -22.82 5.55
N ALA A 37 -15.33 -23.82 4.84
CA ALA A 37 -14.53 -24.90 4.29
C ALA A 37 -13.42 -24.36 3.37
N GLU A 38 -12.30 -25.09 3.27
CA GLU A 38 -11.09 -24.63 2.56
C GLU A 38 -11.37 -24.16 1.13
N ALA A 39 -12.22 -24.87 0.38
CA ALA A 39 -12.59 -24.50 -0.98
C ALA A 39 -13.35 -23.17 -1.05
N GLU A 40 -14.25 -22.92 -0.09
CA GLU A 40 -14.96 -21.64 0.00
C GLU A 40 -14.00 -20.52 0.45
N ARG A 41 -13.15 -20.79 1.44
CA ARG A 41 -12.13 -19.83 1.90
C ARG A 41 -11.26 -19.36 0.74
N ALA A 42 -10.75 -20.27 -0.08
CA ALA A 42 -9.94 -19.93 -1.25
C ALA A 42 -10.69 -19.06 -2.26
N ARG A 43 -11.97 -19.38 -2.54
CA ARG A 43 -12.82 -18.57 -3.43
C ARG A 43 -13.04 -17.16 -2.90
N ARG A 44 -13.34 -17.01 -1.61
CA ARG A 44 -13.57 -15.71 -0.97
C ARG A 44 -12.30 -14.86 -0.92
N LEU A 45 -11.16 -15.46 -0.62
CA LEU A 45 -9.86 -14.79 -0.69
C LEU A 45 -9.54 -14.31 -2.11
N GLN A 46 -9.85 -15.11 -3.12
CA GLN A 46 -9.67 -14.72 -4.51
C GLN A 46 -10.57 -13.54 -4.89
N GLU A 47 -11.82 -13.53 -4.41
CA GLU A 47 -12.74 -12.40 -4.63
C GLU A 47 -12.19 -11.11 -3.99
N LEU A 48 -11.78 -11.17 -2.73
CA LEU A 48 -11.16 -10.03 -2.03
C LEU A 48 -9.93 -9.46 -2.76
N LEU A 49 -9.05 -10.35 -3.26
CA LEU A 49 -7.88 -9.93 -4.05
C LEU A 49 -8.29 -9.21 -5.35
N ARG A 50 -9.33 -9.69 -6.03
CA ARG A 50 -9.85 -9.03 -7.24
C ARG A 50 -10.47 -7.68 -6.92
N THR A 51 -11.23 -7.58 -5.84
CA THR A 51 -11.81 -6.32 -5.36
C THR A 51 -10.72 -5.29 -5.06
N ALA A 52 -9.70 -5.68 -4.30
CA ALA A 52 -8.57 -4.81 -3.98
C ALA A 52 -7.80 -4.36 -5.23
N HIS A 53 -7.56 -5.28 -6.18
CA HIS A 53 -6.87 -4.98 -7.43
C HIS A 53 -7.62 -3.97 -8.31
N SER A 54 -8.92 -4.18 -8.48
CA SER A 54 -9.80 -3.28 -9.24
C SER A 54 -9.83 -1.90 -8.59
N LEU A 55 -10.01 -1.83 -7.26
CA LEU A 55 -10.08 -0.57 -6.54
C LEU A 55 -8.76 0.21 -6.60
N LYS A 56 -7.61 -0.47 -6.53
CA LYS A 56 -6.29 0.13 -6.73
C LYS A 56 -6.16 0.78 -8.11
N GLY A 57 -6.60 0.08 -9.16
CA GLY A 57 -6.58 0.61 -10.53
C GLY A 57 -7.49 1.83 -10.70
N ALA A 58 -8.67 1.79 -10.09
CA ALA A 58 -9.61 2.89 -10.09
C ALA A 58 -9.04 4.12 -9.35
N ALA A 59 -8.43 3.93 -8.17
CA ALA A 59 -7.80 4.98 -7.37
C ALA A 59 -6.65 5.67 -8.10
N ARG A 60 -5.82 4.89 -8.82
CA ARG A 60 -4.75 5.44 -9.68
C ARG A 60 -5.29 6.29 -10.82
N SER A 61 -6.47 5.96 -11.35
CA SER A 61 -7.08 6.69 -12.48
C SER A 61 -7.61 8.07 -12.07
N VAL A 62 -7.95 8.24 -10.78
CA VAL A 62 -8.39 9.51 -10.19
C VAL A 62 -7.31 10.20 -9.34
N ASP A 63 -6.08 9.67 -9.36
CA ASP A 63 -4.90 10.20 -8.66
C ASP A 63 -5.08 10.34 -7.13
N ILE A 64 -5.76 9.36 -6.51
CA ILE A 64 -5.91 9.30 -5.05
C ILE A 64 -4.90 8.29 -4.47
N SER A 65 -3.68 8.76 -4.22
CA SER A 65 -2.59 7.92 -3.71
C SER A 65 -2.90 7.27 -2.36
N LEU A 66 -3.66 7.95 -1.49
CA LEU A 66 -4.04 7.41 -0.18
C LEU A 66 -4.83 6.10 -0.29
N ILE A 67 -5.77 6.03 -1.24
CA ILE A 67 -6.58 4.83 -1.48
C ILE A 67 -5.75 3.79 -2.22
N GLU A 68 -4.91 4.20 -3.18
CA GLU A 68 -3.99 3.29 -3.86
C GLU A 68 -3.06 2.55 -2.89
N ASP A 69 -2.45 3.27 -1.95
CA ASP A 69 -1.56 2.72 -0.94
C ASP A 69 -2.29 1.74 0.01
N ALA A 70 -3.52 2.09 0.43
CA ALA A 70 -4.34 1.22 1.26
C ALA A 70 -4.71 -0.09 0.52
N CYS A 71 -5.10 0.00 -0.76
CA CYS A 71 -5.40 -1.17 -1.58
C CYS A 71 -4.17 -2.04 -1.84
N HIS A 72 -2.99 -1.43 -2.01
CA HIS A 72 -1.74 -2.17 -2.17
C HIS A 72 -1.38 -2.95 -0.90
N GLY A 73 -1.47 -2.33 0.28
CA GLY A 73 -1.26 -3.04 1.55
C GLY A 73 -2.26 -4.17 1.78
N LEU A 74 -3.52 -3.98 1.35
CA LEU A 74 -4.56 -5.00 1.40
C LEU A 74 -4.26 -6.18 0.46
N GLU A 75 -3.80 -5.93 -0.77
CA GLU A 75 -3.36 -7.00 -1.70
C GLU A 75 -2.24 -7.84 -1.09
N ASP A 76 -1.22 -7.18 -0.52
CA ASP A 76 -0.07 -7.84 0.10
C ASP A 76 -0.50 -8.72 1.30
N LEU A 77 -1.40 -8.20 2.14
CA LEU A 77 -1.95 -8.92 3.28
C LEU A 77 -2.70 -10.18 2.81
N LEU A 78 -3.62 -10.03 1.86
CA LEU A 78 -4.43 -11.14 1.34
C LEU A 78 -3.59 -12.17 0.58
N ALA A 79 -2.57 -11.72 -0.16
CA ALA A 79 -1.60 -12.62 -0.81
C ALA A 79 -0.79 -13.41 0.25
N GLY A 80 -0.41 -12.75 1.34
CA GLY A 80 0.24 -13.39 2.49
C GLY A 80 -0.61 -14.49 3.13
N VAL A 81 -1.94 -14.28 3.23
CA VAL A 81 -2.87 -15.30 3.72
C VAL A 81 -2.98 -16.47 2.74
N ARG A 82 -3.12 -16.20 1.44
CA ARG A 82 -3.18 -17.23 0.39
C ARG A 82 -1.93 -18.11 0.37
N ASP A 83 -0.75 -17.49 0.54
CA ASP A 83 0.54 -18.17 0.52
C ASP A 83 0.90 -18.79 1.90
N ASN A 84 -0.04 -18.81 2.86
CA ASN A 84 0.13 -19.32 4.23
C ASN A 84 1.28 -18.65 5.02
N ARG A 85 1.62 -17.40 4.69
CA ARG A 85 2.64 -16.59 5.39
C ARG A 85 2.06 -15.78 6.54
N VAL A 86 0.78 -15.45 6.47
CA VAL A 86 0.02 -14.70 7.48
C VAL A 86 -0.95 -15.66 8.17
N ALA A 87 -1.04 -15.58 9.49
CA ALA A 87 -1.97 -16.38 10.27
C ALA A 87 -3.42 -15.95 9.99
N PHE A 88 -4.30 -16.93 9.90
CA PHE A 88 -5.73 -16.69 9.73
C PHE A 88 -6.39 -16.61 11.11
N ASP A 89 -6.28 -15.46 11.75
CA ASP A 89 -6.71 -15.21 13.13
C ASP A 89 -7.58 -13.94 13.24
N SER A 90 -8.03 -13.62 14.47
CA SER A 90 -8.84 -12.43 14.74
C SER A 90 -8.11 -11.11 14.45
N GLU A 91 -6.77 -11.10 14.51
CA GLU A 91 -5.96 -9.91 14.24
C GLU A 91 -6.01 -9.56 12.75
N LEU A 92 -5.94 -10.57 11.87
CA LEU A 92 -6.16 -10.41 10.43
C LEU A 92 -7.53 -9.77 10.15
N PHE A 93 -8.61 -10.29 10.73
CA PHE A 93 -9.96 -9.75 10.51
C PHE A 93 -10.11 -8.32 11.02
N SER A 94 -9.54 -8.03 12.20
CA SER A 94 -9.51 -6.68 12.76
C SER A 94 -8.83 -5.70 11.79
N LEU A 95 -7.73 -6.13 11.16
CA LEU A 95 -7.02 -5.33 10.17
C LEU A 95 -7.81 -5.14 8.86
N LEU A 96 -8.50 -6.18 8.39
CA LEU A 96 -9.37 -6.10 7.20
C LEU A 96 -10.50 -5.08 7.41
N PHE A 97 -11.20 -5.15 8.53
CA PHE A 97 -12.29 -4.20 8.85
C PHE A 97 -11.76 -2.78 9.08
N ALA A 98 -10.63 -2.62 9.79
CA ALA A 98 -10.02 -1.30 9.96
C ALA A 98 -9.58 -0.67 8.62
N THR A 99 -9.13 -1.51 7.66
CA THR A 99 -8.82 -1.06 6.30
C THR A 99 -10.08 -0.63 5.55
N ALA A 100 -11.18 -1.39 5.68
CA ALA A 100 -12.48 -1.05 5.10
C ALA A 100 -12.98 0.32 5.60
N ASP A 101 -12.92 0.55 6.92
CA ASP A 101 -13.32 1.80 7.55
C ASP A 101 -12.45 2.97 7.06
N SER A 102 -11.14 2.76 6.95
CA SER A 102 -10.20 3.77 6.45
C SER A 102 -10.46 4.16 4.99
N LEU A 103 -10.84 3.18 4.16
CA LEU A 103 -11.23 3.40 2.76
C LEU A 103 -12.52 4.21 2.66
N GLU A 104 -13.51 3.92 3.50
CA GLU A 104 -14.76 4.68 3.57
C GLU A 104 -14.50 6.13 4.02
N GLU A 105 -13.70 6.33 5.07
CA GLU A 105 -13.32 7.67 5.55
C GLU A 105 -12.60 8.48 4.47
N ALA A 106 -11.66 7.84 3.74
CA ALA A 106 -10.96 8.47 2.63
C ALA A 106 -11.90 8.86 1.47
N GLY A 107 -12.87 7.99 1.14
CA GLY A 107 -13.90 8.28 0.14
C GLY A 107 -14.78 9.47 0.51
N CYS A 108 -15.25 9.52 1.76
CA CYS A 108 -16.03 10.66 2.26
C CYS A 108 -15.25 11.98 2.21
N ALA A 109 -13.96 11.97 2.54
CA ALA A 109 -13.11 13.16 2.47
C ALA A 109 -12.96 13.68 1.03
N CYS A 110 -12.88 12.79 0.04
CA CYS A 110 -12.79 13.15 -1.37
C CYS A 110 -14.10 13.73 -1.93
N GLY A 111 -15.26 13.23 -1.46
CA GLY A 111 -16.57 13.72 -1.88
C GLY A 111 -16.98 15.08 -1.27
N SER A 112 -16.43 15.42 -0.10
CA SER A 112 -16.80 16.62 0.66
C SER A 112 -15.91 17.84 0.41
N SER A 113 -14.76 17.68 -0.25
CA SER A 113 -13.87 18.82 -0.54
C SER A 113 -12.99 18.59 -1.77
N GLY A 114 -13.00 19.55 -2.69
CA GLY A 114 -12.05 19.65 -3.82
C GLY A 114 -10.62 20.02 -3.40
N THR A 115 -10.15 19.59 -2.24
CA THR A 115 -8.81 19.88 -1.72
C THR A 115 -8.32 18.71 -0.88
N SER A 116 -7.13 18.24 -1.24
CA SER A 116 -6.31 17.21 -0.59
C SER A 116 -6.53 17.06 0.92
N PRO A 117 -6.65 15.83 1.44
CA PRO A 117 -6.91 15.59 2.86
C PRO A 117 -5.66 15.93 3.67
N THR A 118 -5.53 17.19 4.07
CA THR A 118 -4.60 17.55 5.14
C THR A 118 -5.10 16.93 6.44
N ARG A 119 -4.19 16.20 7.10
CA ARG A 119 -4.28 15.24 8.20
C ARG A 119 -5.13 15.57 9.45
N ARG A 120 -6.02 16.57 9.43
CA ARG A 120 -6.73 17.03 10.63
C ARG A 120 -7.98 17.86 10.35
N SER A 121 -8.94 17.39 9.56
CA SER A 121 -10.35 17.84 9.69
C SER A 121 -11.26 17.09 8.73
N ALA A 122 -11.96 16.06 9.20
CA ALA A 122 -13.30 15.74 8.72
C ALA A 122 -13.95 14.80 9.74
N ARG A 123 -14.76 15.39 10.61
CA ARG A 123 -15.66 14.68 11.50
C ARG A 123 -16.83 14.23 10.64
N CYS A 124 -16.64 13.19 9.84
CA CYS A 124 -17.72 12.52 9.14
C CYS A 124 -18.25 11.41 10.03
N CYS A 125 -19.55 11.50 10.27
CA CYS A 125 -20.35 10.63 11.11
C CYS A 125 -20.10 9.17 10.76
N HIS A 126 -19.57 8.37 11.68
CA HIS A 126 -20.13 7.14 12.24
C HIS A 126 -19.27 6.81 13.48
N GLY A 127 -19.94 6.59 14.62
CA GLY A 127 -19.28 6.36 15.89
C GLY A 127 -18.57 5.00 15.88
N SER A 128 -17.26 5.01 15.64
CA SER A 128 -16.28 4.00 16.07
C SER A 128 -14.91 4.61 15.85
N ARG A 129 -14.33 5.23 16.88
CA ARG A 129 -12.94 5.70 16.83
C ARG A 129 -12.03 4.47 16.76
N PRO A 130 -11.18 4.28 15.73
CA PRO A 130 -10.07 3.36 15.87
C PRO A 130 -9.04 3.96 16.85
N PRO A 131 -8.34 3.13 17.64
CA PRO A 131 -7.30 3.61 18.52
C PRO A 131 -6.19 4.24 17.68
N ARG A 132 -5.97 5.54 17.89
CA ARG A 132 -4.85 6.31 17.33
C ARG A 132 -3.54 5.83 17.94
N GLU A 133 -2.98 4.71 17.47
CA GLU A 133 -1.65 4.30 17.94
C GLU A 133 -0.91 3.31 17.04
N PHE A 134 -0.96 3.42 15.71
CA PHE A 134 -0.06 2.63 14.85
C PHE A 134 0.53 3.46 13.72
N LEU A 135 1.45 4.36 14.09
CA LEU A 135 2.53 4.73 13.19
C LEU A 135 3.92 4.65 13.84
N HIS A 136 4.04 4.44 15.15
CA HIS A 136 5.35 4.32 15.82
C HIS A 136 5.26 3.37 17.04
N SER A 137 5.30 2.07 16.79
CA SER A 137 5.77 1.10 17.77
C SER A 137 6.58 0.04 17.03
N GLY A 138 7.90 0.15 17.18
CA GLY A 138 8.85 -0.76 16.54
C GLY A 138 8.68 -2.20 17.04
N PRO A 139 9.11 -3.18 16.24
CA PRO A 139 8.94 -4.59 16.58
C PRO A 139 9.81 -4.96 17.78
N SER A 140 9.17 -5.50 18.82
CA SER A 140 9.84 -6.17 19.93
C SER A 140 10.54 -7.43 19.41
N SER A 141 11.84 -7.28 19.15
CA SER A 141 12.91 -8.25 19.44
C SER A 141 12.52 -9.72 19.52
N ARG A 142 12.40 -10.41 18.36
CA ARG A 142 12.88 -11.81 18.14
C ARG A 142 12.61 -12.43 16.75
N ARG A 143 12.03 -11.72 15.79
CA ARG A 143 11.91 -12.20 14.39
C ARG A 143 12.49 -11.22 13.37
N ARG A 144 13.76 -10.83 13.56
CA ARG A 144 14.46 -9.86 12.70
C ARG A 144 15.47 -10.50 11.75
N ALA A 145 15.27 -11.75 11.34
CA ALA A 145 16.29 -12.49 10.56
C ALA A 145 15.87 -13.01 9.18
N LEU A 146 14.65 -12.75 8.67
CA LEU A 146 14.26 -13.27 7.34
C LEU A 146 13.50 -12.30 6.41
N LEU A 147 13.32 -11.03 6.77
CA LEU A 147 12.63 -10.03 5.93
C LEU A 147 13.48 -8.77 5.67
N THR A 148 14.80 -8.91 5.59
CA THR A 148 15.71 -7.81 5.23
C THR A 148 16.70 -8.25 4.16
N GLN A 149 16.21 -8.91 3.10
CA GLN A 149 17.04 -9.20 1.92
C GLN A 149 16.29 -9.07 0.58
N ALA A 150 15.26 -8.22 0.52
CA ALA A 150 14.63 -7.83 -0.76
C ALA A 150 14.54 -6.30 -0.97
N PHE A 151 15.07 -5.49 -0.04
CA PHE A 151 15.23 -4.05 -0.21
C PHE A 151 16.72 -3.72 -0.40
N ARG A 152 17.33 -4.20 -1.50
CA ARG A 152 18.54 -3.60 -2.08
C ARG A 152 18.95 -4.22 -3.43
N LEU A 153 19.15 -3.31 -4.41
CA LEU A 153 20.02 -3.34 -5.60
C LEU A 153 19.38 -3.72 -6.96
N PRO A 154 19.91 -3.25 -8.12
CA PRO A 154 21.08 -2.38 -8.31
C PRO A 154 20.86 -1.12 -9.20
N VAL A 155 21.73 -0.15 -9.00
CA VAL A 155 22.12 0.87 -9.98
C VAL A 155 22.88 0.17 -11.12
N GLY A 156 22.52 0.42 -12.38
CA GLY A 156 23.47 0.24 -13.49
C GLY A 156 22.88 -0.13 -14.85
N MET A 157 22.80 0.86 -15.75
CA MET A 157 23.18 0.84 -17.18
C MET A 157 22.64 2.15 -17.78
N GLN A 158 23.46 3.03 -18.36
CA GLN A 158 24.14 2.75 -19.61
C GLN A 158 25.52 3.43 -19.73
N ALA A 159 26.40 2.68 -20.36
CA ALA A 159 27.72 3.04 -20.82
C ALA A 159 27.76 4.28 -21.71
N ARG A 160 28.85 5.05 -21.59
CA ARG A 160 29.54 5.63 -22.74
C ARG A 160 31.03 5.78 -22.42
N CYS A 161 31.79 4.75 -22.80
CA CYS A 161 33.24 4.85 -22.95
C CYS A 161 33.54 5.84 -24.10
N ARG A 162 34.20 6.96 -23.78
CA ARG A 162 35.03 7.68 -24.75
C ARG A 162 36.44 7.82 -24.17
N ARG A 163 37.38 7.14 -24.84
CA ARG A 163 38.82 7.42 -24.80
C ARG A 163 39.04 8.86 -25.25
N HIS A 164 39.84 9.66 -24.55
CA HIS A 164 41.21 10.03 -24.96
C HIS A 164 41.80 11.17 -24.11
N ASN A 165 43.14 11.14 -24.04
CA ASN A 165 44.07 12.22 -23.77
C ASN A 165 44.19 12.83 -22.36
N GLY A 166 45.33 12.52 -21.75
CA GLY A 166 46.24 13.61 -21.37
C GLY A 166 46.79 13.56 -19.95
N ARG A 167 48.12 13.45 -19.87
CA ARG A 167 49.03 13.90 -18.79
C ARG A 167 49.25 13.01 -17.55
N LEU A 168 50.36 12.26 -17.60
CA LEU A 168 51.43 12.34 -16.59
C LEU A 168 52.07 13.76 -16.62
N PRO A 169 52.83 14.26 -15.62
CA PRO A 169 53.65 13.55 -14.61
C PRO A 169 53.48 14.19 -13.17
N LYS A 170 54.14 13.83 -12.05
CA LYS A 170 55.56 13.64 -11.75
C LYS A 170 55.77 12.79 -10.47
N ARG A 171 56.98 12.25 -10.45
CA ARG A 171 57.64 11.32 -9.52
C ARG A 171 58.29 12.10 -8.32
N PRO A 172 59.08 11.49 -7.41
CA PRO A 172 58.73 11.31 -5.99
C PRO A 172 59.70 11.97 -4.99
N ALA A 173 59.33 11.97 -3.70
CA ALA A 173 60.21 12.11 -2.53
C ALA A 173 59.43 11.50 -1.33
N ASN A 174 59.96 10.75 -0.37
CA ASN A 174 61.33 10.58 0.08
C ASN A 174 61.40 9.26 0.88
N CYS A 175 62.56 8.63 0.84
CA CYS A 175 62.95 7.52 1.69
C CYS A 175 62.86 7.88 3.19
N ARG A 176 62.48 6.92 4.03
CA ARG A 176 63.34 6.43 5.12
C ARG A 176 62.78 5.14 5.72
N ARG A 177 63.67 4.14 5.70
CA ARG A 177 63.62 2.86 6.40
C ARG A 177 64.47 3.00 7.68
N SER A 178 64.30 2.01 8.57
CA SER A 178 65.10 1.71 9.77
C SER A 178 64.68 2.49 11.03
N ALA A 179 64.45 1.88 12.19
CA ALA A 179 64.67 0.52 12.68
C ALA A 179 63.57 0.15 13.70
#